data_AF-U7LEP0-F1
#
_entry.id   AF-U7LEP0-F1
#
_cell.length_a   1.000
_cell.length_b   1.000
_cell.length_c   1.000
_cell.angle_alpha   90.00
_cell.angle_beta   90.00
_cell.angle_gamma   90.00
#
_symmetry.space_group_name_H-M   'P 1'
#
loop_
_entity.id
_entity.type
_entity.pdbx_description
1 polymer ?
#
loop_
_entity_poly.entity_id
_entity_poly.type
_entity_poly.pdbx_seq_one_letter_code
_entity_poly.pdbx_strand_id
1 'polypeptide(L)'
;MRRLKQRRTYELALSKAGLGPVAGVDEAGRGACCGPITIAACIMPDRPIKELAELSDSKKLTPRQRERLFPLIKDKAVDWSVVHISAGDIDKRGIQHANISGMRRAVARLDVRPGYVLSDALFIPGLTQPQLPIIGGDAAARCIAAASVLAKVSRDHLMRDLDARYPGYELAKHKGYGTKAHEAAISALGACPEHRMSYDNVRRAHAEFAARA
;
A
#
# COMPACT_ATOMS: atom_id res chain seq x y z
N MET A 1 13.24 21.96 -14.03
CA MET A 1 11.78 21.70 -14.12
C MET A 1 11.08 22.39 -12.95
N ARG A 2 10.16 23.33 -13.20
CA ARG A 2 9.45 24.08 -12.14
C ARG A 2 8.53 23.14 -11.35
N ARG A 3 8.72 23.01 -10.02
CA ARG A 3 7.83 22.22 -9.17
C ARG A 3 6.48 22.91 -9.03
N LEU A 4 5.40 22.23 -9.43
CA LEU A 4 4.05 22.75 -9.27
C LEU A 4 3.52 22.54 -7.85
N LYS A 5 2.57 23.40 -7.44
CA LYS A 5 1.83 23.21 -6.18
C LYS A 5 1.20 21.82 -6.14
N GLN A 6 1.22 21.18 -4.97
CA GLN A 6 0.66 19.83 -4.76
C GLN A 6 1.32 18.75 -5.62
N ARG A 7 2.59 18.90 -5.98
CA ARG A 7 3.43 17.83 -6.58
C ARG A 7 2.86 17.18 -7.85
N ARG A 8 2.00 17.90 -8.58
CA ARG A 8 1.34 17.43 -9.81
C ARG A 8 2.17 17.58 -11.09
N THR A 9 3.49 17.69 -10.96
CA THR A 9 4.34 18.13 -12.08
C THR A 9 4.46 17.04 -13.14
N TYR A 10 4.55 15.77 -12.71
CA TYR A 10 4.58 14.63 -13.63
C TYR A 10 3.24 14.44 -14.31
N GLU A 11 2.16 14.42 -13.53
CA GLU A 11 0.80 14.19 -14.03
C GLU A 11 0.44 15.22 -15.10
N LEU A 12 0.66 16.51 -14.82
CA LEU A 12 0.35 17.56 -15.79
C LEU A 12 1.23 17.48 -17.05
N ALA A 13 2.52 17.16 -16.91
CA ALA A 13 3.43 17.05 -18.05
C ALA A 13 3.02 15.88 -18.97
N LEU A 14 2.72 14.73 -18.39
CA LEU A 14 2.28 13.53 -19.11
C LEU A 14 0.91 13.74 -19.77
N SER A 15 -0.06 14.32 -19.05
CA SER A 15 -1.36 14.65 -19.63
C SER A 15 -1.25 15.63 -20.79
N LYS A 16 -0.42 16.67 -20.69
CA LYS A 16 -0.15 17.61 -21.79
C LYS A 16 0.53 16.97 -22.99
N ALA A 17 1.28 15.89 -22.78
CA ALA A 17 1.90 15.09 -23.83
C ALA A 17 0.94 14.05 -24.44
N GLY A 18 -0.35 14.04 -24.06
CA GLY A 18 -1.34 13.08 -24.57
C GLY A 18 -1.28 11.70 -23.91
N LEU A 19 -0.56 11.57 -22.78
CA LEU A 19 -0.40 10.32 -22.04
C LEU A 19 -1.30 10.25 -20.79
N GLY A 20 -2.25 11.19 -20.65
CA GLY A 20 -3.23 11.19 -19.57
C GLY A 20 -4.42 10.25 -19.84
N PRO A 21 -5.21 9.91 -18.80
CA PRO A 21 -4.99 10.24 -17.40
C PRO A 21 -3.86 9.40 -16.77
N VAL A 22 -3.20 9.94 -15.75
CA VAL A 22 -2.04 9.30 -15.10
C VAL A 22 -2.45 8.62 -13.81
N ALA A 23 -2.17 7.32 -13.68
CA ALA A 23 -2.36 6.58 -12.44
C ALA A 23 -1.08 6.55 -11.61
N GLY A 24 -1.21 6.72 -10.29
CA GLY A 24 -0.18 6.44 -9.31
C GLY A 24 -0.44 5.11 -8.64
N VAL A 25 0.62 4.34 -8.34
CA VAL A 25 0.54 3.03 -7.69
C VAL A 25 1.52 2.95 -6.53
N ASP A 26 1.07 2.43 -5.39
CA ASP A 26 1.91 2.20 -4.21
C ASP A 26 1.38 1.03 -3.36
N GLU A 27 2.21 0.51 -2.46
CA GLU A 27 1.87 -0.58 -1.55
C GLU A 27 2.04 -0.24 -0.06
N ALA A 28 1.39 -1.03 0.79
CA ALA A 28 1.59 -1.06 2.23
C ALA A 28 1.70 -2.51 2.73
N GLY A 29 2.60 -2.73 3.70
CA GLY A 29 2.71 -4.02 4.40
C GLY A 29 3.67 -5.03 3.77
N ARG A 30 4.55 -4.61 2.86
CA ARG A 30 5.55 -5.51 2.26
C ARG A 30 6.43 -6.19 3.31
N GLY A 31 6.93 -5.42 4.28
CA GLY A 31 7.79 -5.91 5.37
C GLY A 31 7.06 -6.44 6.62
N ALA A 32 5.74 -6.44 6.64
CA ALA A 32 5.00 -7.02 7.76
C ALA A 32 5.05 -8.55 7.72
N CYS A 33 5.11 -9.21 8.88
CA CYS A 33 5.08 -10.66 8.98
C CYS A 33 3.66 -11.22 9.21
N CYS A 34 2.68 -10.37 9.49
CA CYS A 34 1.26 -10.72 9.61
C CYS A 34 0.38 -9.81 8.75
N GLY A 35 -0.72 -10.38 8.25
CA GLY A 35 -1.74 -9.75 7.43
C GLY A 35 -1.30 -9.56 5.96
N PRO A 36 -2.19 -8.98 5.14
CA PRO A 36 -1.97 -8.87 3.71
C PRO A 36 -0.92 -7.83 3.36
N ILE A 37 -0.40 -7.92 2.13
CA ILE A 37 0.11 -6.76 1.40
C ILE A 37 -1.08 -6.07 0.73
N THR A 38 -1.15 -4.75 0.84
CA THR A 38 -2.23 -3.94 0.27
C THR A 38 -1.65 -3.01 -0.76
N ILE A 39 -2.22 -3.00 -1.96
CA ILE A 39 -1.78 -2.18 -3.08
C ILE A 39 -2.95 -1.29 -3.48
N ALA A 40 -2.67 -0.04 -3.83
CA ALA A 40 -3.67 0.86 -4.37
C ALA A 40 -3.20 1.49 -5.68
N ALA A 41 -4.16 1.80 -6.53
CA ALA A 41 -3.97 2.66 -7.70
C ALA A 41 -4.89 3.88 -7.59
N CYS A 42 -4.43 5.05 -8.03
CA CYS A 42 -5.21 6.28 -7.93
C CYS A 42 -4.93 7.21 -9.11
N ILE A 43 -5.99 7.71 -9.74
CA ILE A 43 -5.95 8.76 -10.76
C ILE A 43 -6.48 10.05 -10.11
N MET A 44 -5.65 11.09 -10.11
CA MET A 44 -6.02 12.39 -9.56
C MET A 44 -6.28 13.40 -10.68
N PRO A 45 -7.27 14.32 -10.54
CA PRO A 45 -7.52 15.36 -11.53
C PRO A 45 -6.32 16.31 -11.68
N ASP A 46 -5.97 16.73 -12.89
CA ASP A 46 -4.79 17.59 -13.17
C ASP A 46 -4.85 19.04 -12.63
N ARG A 47 -5.92 19.37 -11.90
CA ARG A 47 -6.14 20.66 -11.23
C ARG A 47 -5.75 20.63 -9.75
N PRO A 48 -5.42 21.77 -9.14
CA PRO A 48 -5.29 21.86 -7.69
C PRO A 48 -6.60 21.53 -6.97
N ILE A 49 -6.49 20.91 -5.80
CA ILE A 49 -7.61 20.56 -4.91
C ILE A 49 -7.27 21.09 -3.52
N LYS A 50 -8.02 22.07 -3.00
CA LYS A 50 -7.62 22.80 -1.78
C LYS A 50 -7.61 21.88 -0.55
N GLU A 51 -8.57 20.97 -0.48
CA GLU A 51 -8.78 20.00 0.59
C GLU A 51 -7.64 18.98 0.70
N LEU A 52 -6.90 18.78 -0.40
CA LEU A 52 -5.72 17.91 -0.47
C LEU A 52 -4.41 18.70 -0.43
N ALA A 53 -4.40 19.94 0.07
CA ALA A 53 -3.19 20.75 0.15
C ALA A 53 -2.08 20.10 0.99
N GLU A 54 -2.45 19.33 2.01
CA GLU A 54 -1.51 18.60 2.87
C GLU A 54 -1.08 17.25 2.29
N LEU A 55 -1.73 16.77 1.21
CA LEU A 55 -1.35 15.51 0.59
C LEU A 55 0.08 15.60 0.08
N SER A 56 0.94 14.87 0.76
CA SER A 56 2.37 14.85 0.56
C SER A 56 2.89 13.45 0.86
N ASP A 57 4.19 13.33 1.08
CA ASP A 57 4.86 12.07 1.42
C ASP A 57 4.14 11.41 2.60
N SER A 58 3.59 10.21 2.35
CA SER A 58 2.70 9.55 3.29
C SER A 58 3.40 9.18 4.60
N LYS A 59 4.73 9.08 4.59
CA LYS A 59 5.58 8.80 5.76
C LYS A 59 5.72 10.03 6.65
N LYS A 60 5.53 11.24 6.11
CA LYS A 60 5.48 12.50 6.88
C LYS A 60 4.10 12.80 7.45
N LEU A 61 3.06 12.16 6.93
CA LEU A 61 1.71 12.29 7.45
C LEU A 61 1.57 11.51 8.75
N THR A 62 0.95 12.13 9.76
CA THR A 62 0.51 11.43 10.97
C THR A 62 -0.64 10.45 10.63
N PRO A 63 -0.87 9.41 11.45
CA PRO A 63 -2.04 8.54 11.28
C PRO A 63 -3.35 9.33 11.18
N ARG A 64 -3.53 10.37 12.01
CA ARG A 64 -4.71 11.24 12.01
C ARG A 64 -4.87 12.01 10.70
N GLN A 65 -3.77 12.53 10.14
CA GLN A 65 -3.82 13.20 8.83
C GLN A 65 -4.19 12.24 7.71
N ARG A 66 -3.64 11.01 7.71
CA ARG A 66 -4.00 9.99 6.71
C ARG A 66 -5.47 9.59 6.78
N GLU A 67 -6.00 9.34 7.98
CA GLU A 67 -7.43 9.03 8.18
C GLU A 67 -8.33 10.17 7.70
N ARG A 68 -7.93 11.44 7.90
CA ARG A 68 -8.66 12.61 7.36
C ARG A 68 -8.59 12.71 5.83
N LEU A 69 -7.42 12.44 5.24
CA LEU A 69 -7.20 12.55 3.80
C LEU A 69 -7.83 11.39 3.02
N PHE A 70 -7.93 10.20 3.61
CA PHE A 70 -8.46 9.00 2.96
C PHE A 70 -9.84 9.20 2.31
N PRO A 71 -10.90 9.66 3.01
CA PRO A 71 -12.19 9.90 2.37
C PRO A 71 -12.14 11.03 1.34
N LEU A 72 -11.32 12.07 1.56
CA LEU A 72 -11.16 13.17 0.60
C LEU A 72 -10.49 12.73 -0.69
N ILE A 73 -9.51 11.82 -0.63
CA ILE A 73 -8.88 11.25 -1.81
C ILE A 73 -9.91 10.45 -2.61
N LYS A 74 -10.70 9.60 -1.94
CA LYS A 74 -11.73 8.79 -2.60
C LYS A 74 -12.80 9.66 -3.29
N ASP A 75 -13.18 10.77 -2.66
CA ASP A 75 -14.16 11.73 -3.19
C ASP A 75 -13.61 12.56 -4.36
N LYS A 76 -12.33 12.93 -4.32
CA LYS A 76 -11.74 13.85 -5.30
C LYS A 76 -10.96 13.17 -6.43
N ALA A 77 -10.61 11.90 -6.28
CA ALA A 77 -9.98 11.11 -7.33
C ALA A 77 -10.91 10.97 -8.55
N VAL A 78 -10.33 10.92 -9.74
CA VAL A 78 -11.07 10.54 -10.96
C VAL A 78 -11.47 9.07 -10.85
N ASP A 79 -10.54 8.25 -10.38
CA ASP A 79 -10.74 6.83 -10.16
C ASP A 79 -9.68 6.30 -9.19
N TRP A 80 -10.00 5.24 -8.45
CA TRP A 80 -9.09 4.60 -7.52
C TRP A 80 -9.49 3.15 -7.27
N SER A 81 -8.52 2.33 -6.88
CA SER A 81 -8.77 0.95 -6.48
C SER A 81 -7.85 0.53 -5.33
N VAL A 82 -8.29 -0.47 -4.57
CA VAL A 82 -7.49 -1.12 -3.52
C VAL A 82 -7.56 -2.63 -3.71
N VAL A 83 -6.42 -3.30 -3.57
CA VAL A 83 -6.26 -4.75 -3.67
C VAL A 83 -5.50 -5.24 -2.45
N HIS A 84 -6.06 -6.25 -1.77
CA HIS A 84 -5.38 -6.98 -0.71
C HIS A 84 -4.93 -8.34 -1.24
N ILE A 85 -3.69 -8.73 -0.99
CA ILE A 85 -3.18 -10.07 -1.24
C ILE A 85 -2.88 -10.73 0.09
N SER A 86 -3.53 -11.86 0.36
CA SER A 86 -3.54 -12.55 1.65
C SER A 86 -2.16 -13.06 2.07
N ALA A 87 -1.96 -13.30 3.37
CA ALA A 87 -0.75 -13.96 3.88
C ALA A 87 -0.53 -15.34 3.24
N GLY A 88 -1.59 -16.12 3.06
CA GLY A 88 -1.53 -17.42 2.38
C GLY A 88 -1.10 -17.34 0.91
N ASP A 89 -1.53 -16.32 0.17
CA ASP A 89 -1.05 -16.11 -1.21
C ASP A 89 0.42 -15.67 -1.24
N ILE A 90 0.85 -14.87 -0.26
CA ILE A 90 2.25 -14.47 -0.10
C ILE A 90 3.11 -15.70 0.21
N ASP A 91 2.68 -16.58 1.10
CA ASP A 91 3.42 -17.80 1.43
C ASP A 91 3.52 -18.74 0.23
N LYS A 92 2.46 -18.85 -0.58
CA LYS A 92 2.44 -19.72 -1.77
C LYS A 92 3.33 -19.23 -2.91
N ARG A 93 3.41 -17.91 -3.13
CA ARG A 93 4.03 -17.35 -4.36
C ARG A 93 5.19 -16.40 -4.12
N GLY A 94 5.42 -16.01 -2.86
CA GLY A 94 6.42 -15.03 -2.45
C GLY A 94 5.93 -13.58 -2.50
N ILE A 95 6.52 -12.75 -1.64
CA ILE A 95 6.15 -11.34 -1.46
C ILE A 95 6.36 -10.49 -2.72
N GLN A 96 7.40 -10.78 -3.50
CA GLN A 96 7.66 -10.03 -4.74
C GLN A 96 6.59 -10.30 -5.80
N HIS A 97 6.19 -11.58 -5.95
CA HIS A 97 5.09 -11.94 -6.84
C HIS A 97 3.78 -11.30 -6.37
N ALA A 98 3.48 -11.38 -5.06
CA ALA A 98 2.30 -10.75 -4.47
C ALA A 98 2.26 -9.24 -4.75
N ASN A 99 3.39 -8.53 -4.63
CA ASN A 99 3.45 -7.09 -4.89
C ASN A 99 3.19 -6.78 -6.37
N ILE A 100 3.95 -7.39 -7.30
CA ILE A 100 3.81 -7.12 -8.74
C ILE A 100 2.40 -7.48 -9.23
N SER A 101 1.88 -8.66 -8.83
CA SER A 101 0.53 -9.07 -9.23
C SER A 101 -0.56 -8.19 -8.61
N GLY A 102 -0.37 -7.73 -7.36
CA GLY A 102 -1.23 -6.75 -6.71
C GLY A 102 -1.28 -5.42 -7.45
N MET A 103 -0.11 -4.89 -7.87
CA MET A 103 -0.01 -3.66 -8.65
C MET A 103 -0.71 -3.77 -10.01
N ARG A 104 -0.53 -4.88 -10.75
CA ARG A 104 -1.27 -5.13 -11.99
C ARG A 104 -2.78 -5.15 -11.75
N ARG A 105 -3.23 -5.85 -10.71
CA ARG A 105 -4.66 -5.94 -10.36
C ARG A 105 -5.24 -4.59 -9.96
N ALA A 106 -4.48 -3.78 -9.22
CA ALA A 106 -4.93 -2.44 -8.82
C ALA A 106 -5.13 -1.55 -10.06
N VAL A 107 -4.16 -1.51 -10.98
CA VAL A 107 -4.32 -0.77 -12.24
C VAL A 107 -5.47 -1.31 -13.09
N ALA A 108 -5.62 -2.63 -13.18
CA ALA A 108 -6.68 -3.27 -13.97
C ALA A 108 -8.10 -3.09 -13.39
N ARG A 109 -8.23 -2.71 -12.11
CA ARG A 109 -9.51 -2.44 -11.44
C ARG A 109 -9.99 -1.00 -11.61
N LEU A 110 -9.18 -0.13 -12.20
CA LEU A 110 -9.62 1.21 -12.56
C LEU A 110 -10.60 1.11 -13.74
N ASP A 111 -11.79 1.69 -13.58
CA ASP A 111 -12.77 1.89 -14.66
C ASP A 111 -12.23 2.87 -15.71
N VAL A 112 -11.45 3.86 -15.29
CA VAL A 112 -10.77 4.80 -16.16
C VAL A 112 -9.41 4.25 -16.54
N ARG A 113 -9.26 3.84 -17.80
CA ARG A 113 -7.99 3.32 -18.33
C ARG A 113 -6.90 4.41 -18.30
N PRO A 114 -5.81 4.25 -17.53
CA PRO A 114 -4.74 5.23 -17.53
C PRO A 114 -3.94 5.18 -18.85
N GLY A 115 -3.50 6.36 -19.30
CA GLY A 115 -2.55 6.50 -20.41
C GLY A 115 -1.10 6.30 -19.97
N TYR A 116 -0.81 6.49 -18.67
CA TYR A 116 0.52 6.33 -18.07
C TYR A 116 0.42 5.88 -16.61
N VAL A 117 1.39 5.09 -16.15
CA VAL A 117 1.47 4.62 -14.76
C VAL A 117 2.76 5.09 -14.09
N LEU A 118 2.63 5.73 -12.93
CA LEU A 118 3.73 6.09 -12.05
C LEU A 118 3.69 5.19 -10.81
N SER A 119 4.82 4.58 -10.44
CA SER A 119 4.92 3.69 -9.28
C SER A 119 6.03 4.14 -8.33
N ASP A 120 5.87 3.88 -7.02
CA ASP A 120 6.97 4.12 -6.07
C ASP A 120 8.05 3.04 -6.21
N ALA A 121 9.21 3.43 -6.72
CA ALA A 121 10.45 2.67 -6.81
C ALA A 121 10.41 1.29 -7.52
N LEU A 122 9.26 0.79 -8.00
CA LEU A 122 9.13 -0.55 -8.56
C LEU A 122 8.58 -0.53 -9.98
N PHE A 123 9.34 -1.08 -10.93
CA PHE A 123 8.83 -1.38 -12.26
C PHE A 123 7.84 -2.55 -12.19
N ILE A 124 6.73 -2.45 -12.92
CA ILE A 124 5.64 -3.44 -12.91
C ILE A 124 5.62 -4.14 -14.28
N PRO A 125 6.34 -5.26 -14.47
CA PRO A 125 6.33 -5.98 -15.74
C PRO A 125 4.89 -6.33 -16.15
N GLY A 126 4.59 -6.43 -17.44
CA GLY A 126 3.28 -6.90 -17.91
C GLY A 126 2.12 -5.90 -17.83
N LEU A 127 2.36 -4.63 -17.47
CA LEU A 127 1.40 -3.56 -17.77
C LEU A 127 1.43 -3.23 -19.26
N THR A 128 0.25 -2.94 -19.83
CA THR A 128 0.14 -2.48 -21.23
C THR A 128 0.44 -0.99 -21.39
N GLN A 129 0.36 -0.25 -20.29
CA GLN A 129 0.59 1.18 -20.25
C GLN A 129 2.09 1.48 -20.14
N PRO A 130 2.56 2.57 -20.77
CA PRO A 130 3.87 3.10 -20.46
C PRO A 130 3.94 3.47 -18.96
N GLN A 131 5.11 3.26 -18.37
CA GLN A 131 5.28 3.40 -16.93
C GLN A 131 6.64 3.98 -16.56
N LEU A 132 6.70 4.59 -15.38
CA LEU A 132 7.93 5.09 -14.79
C LEU A 132 7.95 4.78 -13.29
N PRO A 133 8.90 3.94 -12.81
CA PRO A 133 9.19 3.85 -11.40
C PRO A 133 9.92 5.12 -10.93
N ILE A 134 9.41 5.76 -9.87
CA ILE A 134 9.99 6.95 -9.27
C ILE A 134 10.48 6.60 -7.87
N ILE A 135 11.77 6.75 -7.61
CA ILE A 135 12.32 6.60 -6.27
C ILE A 135 11.79 7.74 -5.38
N GLY A 136 11.08 7.41 -4.31
CA GLY A 136 10.40 8.41 -3.48
C GLY A 136 9.22 9.03 -4.22
N GLY A 137 8.45 8.19 -4.92
CA GLY A 137 7.35 8.59 -5.77
C GLY A 137 6.24 9.31 -4.99
N ASP A 138 5.97 8.89 -3.75
CA ASP A 138 5.07 9.57 -2.80
C ASP A 138 5.50 11.02 -2.50
N ALA A 139 6.81 11.28 -2.54
CA ALA A 139 7.39 12.59 -2.37
C ALA A 139 7.30 13.46 -3.64
N ALA A 140 7.14 12.84 -4.81
CA ALA A 140 7.36 13.45 -6.11
C ALA A 140 6.09 13.60 -6.96
N ALA A 141 5.12 12.68 -6.85
CA ALA A 141 3.88 12.64 -7.62
C ALA A 141 2.67 12.51 -6.69
N ARG A 142 1.64 13.34 -6.93
CA ARG A 142 0.44 13.39 -6.09
C ARG A 142 -0.41 12.13 -6.24
N CYS A 143 -0.47 11.56 -7.44
CA CYS A 143 -1.18 10.29 -7.66
C CYS A 143 -0.56 9.14 -6.84
N ILE A 144 0.78 9.06 -6.76
CA ILE A 144 1.47 8.06 -5.90
C ILE A 144 1.20 8.37 -4.42
N ALA A 145 1.31 9.62 -3.99
CA ALA A 145 0.99 10.00 -2.62
C ALA A 145 -0.45 9.62 -2.22
N ALA A 146 -1.42 9.82 -3.14
CA ALA A 146 -2.80 9.42 -2.95
C ALA A 146 -2.94 7.89 -2.83
N ALA A 147 -2.33 7.13 -3.75
CA ALA A 147 -2.31 5.67 -3.70
C ALA A 147 -1.68 5.15 -2.39
N SER A 148 -0.59 5.76 -1.94
CA SER A 148 0.08 5.44 -0.68
C SER A 148 -0.85 5.56 0.53
N VAL A 149 -1.60 6.67 0.61
CA VAL A 149 -2.59 6.88 1.68
C VAL A 149 -3.71 5.85 1.59
N LEU A 150 -4.24 5.58 0.38
CA LEU A 150 -5.28 4.58 0.18
C LEU A 150 -4.83 3.19 0.63
N ALA A 151 -3.64 2.76 0.22
CA ALA A 151 -3.08 1.46 0.60
C ALA A 151 -2.84 1.37 2.10
N LYS A 152 -2.21 2.39 2.69
CA LYS A 152 -1.85 2.42 4.11
C LYS A 152 -3.06 2.42 5.03
N VAL A 153 -4.03 3.30 4.78
CA VAL A 153 -5.21 3.43 5.64
C VAL A 153 -6.10 2.18 5.52
N SER A 154 -6.35 1.68 4.30
CA SER A 154 -7.12 0.45 4.10
C SER A 154 -6.48 -0.74 4.79
N ARG A 155 -5.14 -0.86 4.72
CA ARG A 155 -4.43 -1.91 5.45
C ARG A 155 -4.53 -1.73 6.96
N ASP A 156 -4.35 -0.52 7.47
CA ASP A 156 -4.39 -0.25 8.91
C ASP A 156 -5.79 -0.49 9.50
N HIS A 157 -6.88 -0.26 8.76
CA HIS A 157 -8.23 -0.71 9.15
C HIS A 157 -8.29 -2.23 9.28
N LEU A 158 -7.86 -2.97 8.25
CA LEU A 158 -7.86 -4.44 8.27
C LEU A 158 -7.01 -5.01 9.41
N MET A 159 -5.87 -4.40 9.73
CA MET A 159 -5.04 -4.85 10.86
C MET A 159 -5.71 -4.63 12.23
N ARG A 160 -6.59 -3.63 12.37
CA ARG A 160 -7.40 -3.43 13.59
C ARG A 160 -8.49 -4.50 13.69
N ASP A 161 -9.13 -4.83 12.57
CA ASP A 161 -10.12 -5.91 12.51
C ASP A 161 -9.47 -7.27 12.81
N LEU A 162 -8.24 -7.48 12.36
CA LEU A 162 -7.46 -8.67 12.68
C LEU A 162 -7.09 -8.75 14.16
N ASP A 163 -6.76 -7.64 14.80
CA ASP A 163 -6.48 -7.59 16.24
C ASP A 163 -7.69 -8.01 17.07
N ALA A 164 -8.89 -7.57 16.67
CA ALA A 164 -10.13 -7.98 17.32
C ALA A 164 -10.44 -9.47 17.10
N ARG A 165 -10.16 -10.00 15.89
CA ARG A 165 -10.37 -11.42 15.56
C ARG A 165 -9.35 -12.35 16.21
N TYR A 166 -8.11 -11.91 16.36
CA TYR A 166 -7.00 -12.66 16.93
C TYR A 166 -6.38 -11.83 18.07
N PRO A 167 -7.01 -11.84 19.27
CA PRO A 167 -6.52 -11.07 20.40
C PRO A 167 -5.17 -11.62 20.92
N GLY A 168 -4.40 -10.76 21.58
CA GLY A 168 -3.13 -11.13 22.24
C GLY A 168 -1.87 -10.82 21.44
N TYR A 169 -1.98 -10.57 20.13
CA TYR A 169 -0.81 -10.23 19.30
C TYR A 169 -0.52 -8.72 19.23
N GLU A 170 -1.48 -7.86 19.58
CA GLU A 170 -1.40 -6.39 19.45
C GLU A 170 -1.21 -5.87 18.01
N LEU A 171 -1.79 -6.57 17.03
CA LEU A 171 -1.79 -6.21 15.62
C LEU A 171 -2.30 -4.78 15.37
N ALA A 172 -3.25 -4.30 16.18
CA ALA A 172 -3.75 -2.94 16.07
C ALA A 172 -2.70 -1.88 16.43
N LYS A 173 -1.62 -2.21 17.13
CA LYS A 173 -0.52 -1.28 17.45
C LYS A 173 0.54 -1.30 16.35
N HIS A 174 1.22 -2.43 16.17
CA HIS A 174 2.36 -2.56 15.27
C HIS A 174 2.00 -3.01 13.85
N LYS A 175 0.71 -3.19 13.52
CA LYS A 175 0.21 -3.45 12.15
C LYS A 175 0.81 -4.69 11.49
N GLY A 176 1.15 -5.70 12.30
CA GLY A 176 1.74 -6.97 11.85
C GLY A 176 3.22 -6.90 11.48
N TYR A 177 3.93 -5.81 11.78
CA TYR A 177 5.41 -5.80 11.67
C TYR A 177 6.05 -6.62 12.79
N GLY A 178 7.21 -7.22 12.51
CA GLY A 178 7.96 -8.08 13.44
C GLY A 178 8.65 -7.28 14.54
N THR A 179 7.89 -6.83 15.54
CA THR A 179 8.44 -6.24 16.76
C THR A 179 8.78 -7.36 17.75
N LYS A 180 9.63 -7.07 18.75
CA LYS A 180 9.91 -8.02 19.84
C LYS A 180 8.64 -8.48 20.56
N ALA A 181 7.68 -7.57 20.76
CA ALA A 181 6.40 -7.88 21.37
C ALA A 181 5.58 -8.85 20.51
N HIS A 182 5.58 -8.64 19.19
CA HIS A 182 4.86 -9.50 18.26
C HIS A 182 5.48 -10.90 18.18
N GLU A 183 6.81 -11.00 18.10
CA GLU A 183 7.52 -12.29 18.12
C GLU A 183 7.25 -13.05 19.43
N ALA A 184 7.30 -12.37 20.59
CA ALA A 184 6.96 -12.97 21.87
C ALA A 184 5.50 -13.48 21.92
N ALA A 185 4.56 -12.74 21.34
CA ALA A 185 3.16 -13.16 21.24
C ALA A 185 3.01 -14.41 20.36
N ILE A 186 3.70 -14.49 19.23
CA ILE A 186 3.70 -15.69 18.36
C ILE A 186 4.30 -16.89 19.11
N SER A 187 5.41 -16.70 19.84
CA SER A 187 5.99 -17.76 20.65
C SER A 187 5.00 -18.24 21.72
N ALA A 188 4.25 -17.34 22.37
CA ALA A 188 3.32 -17.70 23.44
C ALA A 188 2.00 -18.32 22.93
N LEU A 189 1.45 -17.82 21.82
CA LEU A 189 0.10 -18.14 21.34
C LEU A 189 0.09 -19.06 20.10
N GLY A 190 1.25 -19.26 19.48
CA GLY A 190 1.36 -19.83 18.14
C GLY A 190 1.15 -18.79 17.04
N ALA A 191 1.32 -19.17 15.79
CA ALA A 191 1.00 -18.31 14.65
C ALA A 191 -0.47 -18.50 14.27
N CYS A 192 -1.22 -17.40 14.15
CA CYS A 192 -2.57 -17.43 13.59
C CYS A 192 -2.56 -17.52 12.04
N PRO A 193 -3.71 -17.82 11.39
CA PRO A 193 -3.80 -18.00 9.93
C PRO A 193 -3.35 -16.81 9.07
N GLU A 194 -3.20 -15.63 9.68
CA GLU A 194 -2.83 -14.38 8.99
C GLU A 194 -1.32 -14.10 9.07
N HIS A 195 -0.57 -14.92 9.80
CA HIS A 195 0.88 -14.88 9.79
C HIS A 195 1.43 -15.48 8.50
N ARG A 196 2.50 -14.87 7.98
CA ARG A 196 3.22 -15.33 6.79
C ARG A 196 4.24 -16.38 7.22
N MET A 197 3.88 -17.65 7.17
CA MET A 197 4.71 -18.77 7.63
C MET A 197 6.00 -18.94 6.82
N SER A 198 6.06 -18.36 5.62
CA SER A 198 7.29 -18.28 4.83
C SER A 198 8.35 -17.39 5.48
N TYR A 199 7.97 -16.43 6.34
CA TYR A 199 8.90 -15.51 7.00
C TYR A 199 9.62 -16.21 8.15
N ASP A 200 10.94 -15.99 8.22
CA ASP A 200 11.79 -16.73 9.15
C ASP A 200 11.48 -16.46 10.63
N ASN A 201 11.23 -15.20 10.97
CA ASN A 201 10.91 -14.82 12.34
C ASN A 201 9.59 -15.43 12.83
N VAL A 202 8.58 -15.56 11.95
CA VAL A 202 7.31 -16.22 12.27
C VAL A 202 7.52 -17.71 12.48
N ARG A 203 8.19 -18.38 11.54
CA ARG A 203 8.42 -19.83 11.61
C ARG A 203 9.21 -20.21 12.86
N ARG A 204 10.26 -19.45 13.21
CA ARG A 204 11.04 -19.67 14.43
C ARG A 204 10.19 -19.49 15.69
N ALA A 205 9.47 -18.37 15.82
CA ALA A 205 8.63 -18.10 16.98
C ALA A 205 7.52 -19.16 17.13
N HIS A 206 6.89 -19.58 16.02
CA HIS A 206 5.87 -20.62 16.04
C HIS A 206 6.43 -22.00 16.44
N ALA A 207 7.67 -22.32 16.07
CA ALA A 207 8.32 -23.56 16.50
C ALA A 207 8.54 -23.59 18.02
N GLU A 208 8.83 -22.44 18.65
CA GLU A 208 8.94 -22.35 20.12
C GLU A 208 7.59 -22.58 20.82
N PHE A 209 6.48 -22.15 20.21
CA PHE A 209 5.14 -22.50 20.67
C PHE A 209 4.92 -24.02 20.59
N ALA A 210 5.18 -24.60 19.41
CA ALA A 210 4.95 -26.03 19.16
C ALA A 210 5.81 -26.95 20.03
N ALA A 211 7.02 -26.53 20.42
CA ALA A 211 7.89 -27.29 21.31
C ALA A 211 7.42 -27.31 22.78
N ARG A 212 6.48 -26.43 23.16
CA ARG A 212 5.90 -26.35 24.51
C ARG A 212 4.52 -26.98 24.63
N ALA A 213 3.85 -27.21 23.50
CA ALA A 213 2.53 -27.81 23.40
C ALA A 213 2.62 -29.35 23.44
#